data_AF-A0A349B6P2-F1
#
_entry.id   AF-A0A349B6P2-F1
#
_cell.length_a   1.000
_cell.length_b   1.000
_cell.length_c   1.000
_cell.angle_alpha   90.00
_cell.angle_beta   90.00
_cell.angle_gamma   90.00
#
_symmetry.space_group_name_H-M   'P 1'
#
loop_
_entity.id
_entity.type
_entity.pdbx_description
1 polymer ?
#
loop_
_entity_poly.entity_id
_entity_poly.type
_entity_poly.pdbx_seq_one_letter_code
_entity_poly.pdbx_strand_id
1 'polypeptide(L)'
;MTEIVETIERVTAESAALRGALIGTVIGFFVVGGFAFWATLNAGSSAIAAVGLGLFAGFWGGPGFGGMLGATLAVTRNEEREREAATA
;
A
#
# COMPACT_ATOMS: atom_id res chain seq x y z
N MET A 1 -8.89 21.96 25.45
CA MET A 1 -9.83 21.67 24.35
C MET A 1 -9.09 21.47 23.04
N THR A 2 -8.13 22.33 22.70
CA THR A 2 -7.27 22.21 21.50
C THR A 2 -6.43 20.92 21.45
N GLU A 3 -5.81 20.52 22.57
CA GLU A 3 -4.97 19.32 22.66
C GLU A 3 -5.73 17.99 22.40
N ILE A 4 -7.00 17.94 22.81
CA ILE A 4 -7.85 16.76 22.60
C ILE A 4 -8.22 16.62 21.12
N VAL A 5 -8.52 17.73 20.44
CA VAL A 5 -8.83 17.75 19.01
C VAL A 5 -7.62 17.32 18.20
N GLU A 6 -6.44 17.87 18.49
CA GLU A 6 -5.19 17.51 17.81
C GLU A 6 -4.86 16.02 17.98
N THR A 7 -5.08 15.46 19.17
CA THR A 7 -4.88 14.03 19.42
C THR A 7 -5.83 13.16 18.58
N ILE A 8 -7.11 13.55 18.49
CA ILE A 8 -8.10 12.82 17.68
C ILE A 8 -7.72 12.86 16.20
N GLU A 9 -7.37 14.04 15.67
CA GLU A 9 -6.93 14.20 14.29
C GLU A 9 -5.73 13.30 13.98
N ARG A 10 -4.72 13.29 14.86
CA ARG A 10 -3.53 12.45 14.70
C ARG A 10 -3.87 10.96 14.65
N VAL A 11 -4.72 10.48 15.55
CA VAL A 11 -5.14 9.07 15.61
C VAL A 11 -5.95 8.67 14.37
N THR A 12 -6.81 9.56 13.87
CA THR A 12 -7.60 9.30 12.66
C THR A 12 -6.71 9.24 11.41
N ALA A 13 -5.74 10.16 11.28
CA ALA A 13 -4.76 10.16 10.20
C ALA A 13 -3.87 8.91 10.24
N GLU A 14 -3.40 8.50 11.42
CA GLU A 14 -2.62 7.28 11.61
C GLU A 14 -3.42 6.03 11.20
N SER A 15 -4.70 5.98 11.57
CA SER A 15 -5.62 4.89 11.20
C SER A 15 -5.85 4.81 9.68
N ALA A 16 -5.99 5.97 9.02
CA ALA A 16 -6.16 6.04 7.57
C ALA A 16 -4.89 5.63 6.83
N ALA A 17 -3.73 6.12 7.27
CA ALA A 17 -2.43 5.76 6.71
C ALA A 17 -2.15 4.26 6.86
N LEU A 18 -2.42 3.68 8.03
CA LEU A 18 -2.25 2.25 8.28
C LEU A 18 -3.16 1.41 7.38
N ARG A 19 -4.44 1.77 7.25
CA ARG A 19 -5.37 1.09 6.33
C ARG A 19 -4.89 1.18 4.89
N GLY A 20 -4.45 2.35 4.46
CA GLY A 20 -3.86 2.57 3.14
C GLY A 20 -2.64 1.67 2.91
N ALA A 21 -1.73 1.61 3.88
CA ALA A 21 -0.55 0.76 3.83
C ALA A 21 -0.89 -0.72 3.73
N LEU A 22 -1.87 -1.20 4.50
CA LEU A 22 -2.30 -2.60 4.45
C LEU A 22 -2.90 -2.96 3.09
N ILE A 23 -3.78 -2.10 2.56
CA ILE A 23 -4.41 -2.31 1.25
C ILE A 23 -3.33 -2.32 0.15
N GLY A 24 -2.46 -1.32 0.15
CA GLY A 24 -1.38 -1.22 -0.83
C GLY A 24 -0.39 -2.39 -0.73
N THR A 25 -0.10 -2.87 0.49
CA THR A 25 0.74 -4.05 0.73
C THR A 25 0.12 -5.31 0.12
N VAL A 26 -1.17 -5.56 0.38
CA VAL A 26 -1.86 -6.74 -0.13
C VAL A 26 -1.93 -6.70 -1.66
N ILE A 27 -2.37 -5.58 -2.22
CA ILE A 27 -2.47 -5.42 -3.68
C ILE A 27 -1.08 -5.59 -4.30
N GLY A 28 -0.09 -4.88 -3.79
CA GLY A 28 1.26 -4.91 -4.31
C GLY A 28 1.89 -6.30 -4.25
N PHE A 29 1.69 -7.06 -3.17
CA PHE A 29 2.22 -8.41 -3.03
C PHE A 29 1.62 -9.37 -4.06
N PHE A 30 0.28 -9.40 -4.16
CA PHE A 30 -0.40 -10.36 -5.03
C PHE A 30 -0.32 -9.98 -6.51
N VAL A 31 -0.43 -8.69 -6.84
CA VAL A 31 -0.38 -8.23 -8.23
C VAL A 31 1.04 -8.36 -8.77
N VAL A 32 2.04 -7.78 -8.11
CA VAL A 32 3.43 -7.78 -8.62
C VAL A 32 4.04 -9.18 -8.48
N GLY A 33 3.87 -9.82 -7.33
CA GLY A 33 4.39 -11.17 -7.09
C GLY A 33 3.69 -12.23 -7.95
N GLY A 34 2.36 -12.16 -8.05
CA GLY A 34 1.58 -13.06 -8.91
C GLY A 34 1.90 -12.89 -10.39
N PHE A 35 2.06 -11.64 -10.85
CA PHE A 35 2.48 -11.37 -12.22
C PHE A 35 3.88 -11.92 -12.50
N ALA A 36 4.86 -11.68 -11.63
CA ALA A 36 6.21 -12.19 -11.79
C ALA A 36 6.25 -13.73 -11.78
N PHE A 37 5.50 -14.36 -10.87
CA PHE A 37 5.33 -15.82 -10.85
C PHE A 37 4.77 -16.34 -12.18
N TRP A 38 3.65 -15.78 -12.63
CA TRP A 38 2.99 -16.19 -13.87
C TRP A 38 3.89 -15.98 -15.09
N ALA A 39 4.55 -14.82 -15.21
CA ALA A 39 5.46 -14.52 -16.31
C ALA A 39 6.65 -15.49 -16.33
N THR A 40 7.20 -15.82 -15.16
CA THR A 40 8.34 -16.75 -15.05
C THR A 40 7.96 -18.17 -15.47
N LEU A 41 6.76 -18.64 -15.11
CA LEU A 41 6.23 -19.91 -15.59
C LEU A 41 6.02 -19.92 -17.11
N ASN A 42 5.45 -18.87 -17.68
CA ASN A 42 5.23 -18.77 -19.13
C ASN A 42 6.53 -18.63 -19.91
N ALA A 43 7.61 -18.15 -19.29
CA ALA A 43 8.95 -18.15 -19.86
C ALA A 43 9.64 -19.54 -19.85
N GLY A 44 8.96 -20.58 -19.36
CA GLY A 44 9.49 -21.95 -19.32
C GLY A 44 10.47 -22.23 -18.17
N SER A 45 10.51 -21.35 -17.16
CA SER A 45 11.35 -21.57 -15.98
C SER A 45 10.78 -22.64 -15.04
N SER A 46 11.62 -23.19 -14.17
CA SER A 46 11.17 -24.15 -13.16
C SER A 46 10.19 -23.52 -12.16
N ALA A 47 9.30 -24.33 -11.61
CA ALA A 47 8.33 -23.88 -10.61
C ALA A 47 9.01 -23.22 -9.39
N ILE A 48 10.16 -23.76 -8.96
CA ILE A 48 10.94 -23.21 -7.84
C ILE A 48 11.46 -21.80 -8.17
N ALA A 49 11.98 -21.59 -9.39
CA ALA A 49 12.44 -20.28 -9.83
C ALA A 49 11.28 -19.27 -9.91
N ALA A 50 10.12 -19.69 -10.42
CA ALA A 50 8.93 -18.86 -10.47
C ALA A 50 8.42 -18.46 -9.08
N VAL A 51 8.38 -19.39 -8.13
CA VAL A 51 8.03 -19.09 -6.72
C VAL A 51 9.03 -18.11 -6.12
N GLY A 52 10.34 -18.35 -6.31
CA GLY A 52 11.39 -17.47 -5.79
C GLY A 52 11.25 -16.03 -6.31
N LEU A 53 11.09 -15.87 -7.63
CA LEU A 53 10.94 -14.55 -8.23
C LEU A 53 9.61 -13.90 -7.85
N GLY A 54 8.52 -14.67 -7.81
CA GLY A 54 7.21 -14.19 -7.38
C GLY A 54 7.20 -13.69 -5.94
N LEU A 55 7.84 -14.41 -5.01
CA LEU A 55 7.97 -13.98 -3.62
C LEU A 55 8.88 -12.76 -3.47
N PHE A 56 10.00 -12.71 -4.20
CA PHE A 56 10.88 -11.54 -4.21
C PHE A 56 10.16 -10.29 -4.73
N ALA A 57 9.51 -10.41 -5.88
CA ALA A 57 8.76 -9.32 -6.50
C ALA A 57 7.54 -8.93 -5.66
N GLY A 58 6.86 -9.90 -5.04
CA GLY A 58 5.75 -9.66 -4.13
C GLY A 58 6.19 -8.96 -2.84
N PHE A 59 7.33 -9.33 -2.25
CA PHE A 59 7.86 -8.67 -1.05
C PHE A 59 8.14 -7.19 -1.30
N TRP A 60 8.76 -6.85 -2.43
CA TRP A 60 9.01 -5.46 -2.79
C TRP A 60 7.77 -4.74 -3.31
N GLY A 61 6.91 -5.42 -4.06
CA GLY A 61 5.66 -4.89 -4.56
C GLY A 61 4.67 -4.59 -3.44
N GLY A 62 4.61 -5.43 -2.41
CA GLY A 62 3.70 -5.34 -1.28
C GLY A 62 4.25 -4.48 -0.14
N PRO A 63 4.83 -5.05 0.93
CA PRO A 63 5.28 -4.28 2.10
C PRO A 63 6.28 -3.16 1.77
N GLY A 64 7.08 -3.31 0.71
CA GLY A 64 7.96 -2.25 0.23
C GLY A 64 7.17 -1.08 -0.39
N PHE A 65 6.99 -1.11 -1.71
CA PHE A 65 6.38 -0.02 -2.44
C PHE A 65 4.88 0.07 -2.22
N GLY A 66 4.14 -1.03 -2.29
CA GLY A 66 2.69 -1.05 -2.14
C GLY A 66 2.23 -0.42 -0.83
N GLY A 67 2.86 -0.78 0.29
CA GLY A 67 2.57 -0.22 1.60
C GLY A 67 2.86 1.28 1.68
N MET A 68 4.02 1.71 1.20
CA MET A 68 4.40 3.13 1.17
C MET A 68 3.41 3.95 0.33
N LEU A 69 3.14 3.52 -0.90
CA LEU A 69 2.25 4.23 -1.83
C LEU A 69 0.81 4.23 -1.31
N GLY A 70 0.36 3.13 -0.72
CA GLY A 70 -0.96 3.04 -0.10
C GLY A 70 -1.13 4.01 1.08
N ALA A 71 -0.12 4.13 1.93
CA ALA A 71 -0.11 5.09 3.03
C ALA A 71 -0.13 6.53 2.52
N THR A 72 0.75 6.87 1.56
CA THR A 72 0.83 8.22 0.98
C THR A 72 -0.49 8.63 0.35
N LEU A 73 -1.10 7.77 -0.47
CA LEU A 73 -2.39 8.06 -1.10
C LEU A 73 -3.52 8.26 -0.07
N ALA A 74 -3.51 7.52 1.04
CA ALA A 74 -4.50 7.68 2.09
C ALA A 74 -4.36 9.03 2.81
N VAL A 75 -3.13 9.46 3.10
CA VAL A 75 -2.84 10.76 3.72
C VAL A 75 -3.20 11.91 2.78
N THR A 76 -2.73 11.87 1.53
CA THR A 76 -2.99 12.94 0.56
C THR A 76 -4.48 13.13 0.30
N ARG A 77 -5.26 12.06 0.19
CA ARG A 77 -6.71 12.15 0.03
C ARG A 77 -7.41 12.76 1.24
N ASN A 78 -6.88 12.57 2.44
CA ASN A 78 -7.46 13.19 3.63
C ASN A 78 -7.20 14.71 3.62
N GLU A 79 -5.98 15.12 3.31
CA GLU A 79 -5.61 16.53 3.16
C GLU A 79 -6.43 17.24 2.06
N GLU A 80 -6.67 16.59 0.93
CA GLU A 80 -7.51 17.13 -0.15
C GLU A 80 -8.96 17.37 0.31
N ARG A 81 -9.54 16.43 1.05
CA ARG A 81 -10.90 16.56 1.60
C ARG A 81 -11.01 17.70 2.61
N GLU A 82 -9.98 17.88 3.44
CA GLU A 82 -9.92 19.00 4.38
C GLU A 82 -9.85 20.35 3.65
N ARG A 83 -9.07 20.44 2.56
CA ARG A 83 -8.99 21.64 1.72
C ARG A 83 -10.31 21.94 0.99
N GLU A 84 -10.98 20.91 0.48
CA GLU A 84 -12.30 21.07 -0.14
C GLU A 84 -13.34 21.55 0.88
N ALA A 85 -13.34 20.98 2.09
CA ALA A 85 -14.24 21.41 3.17
C ALA A 85 -13.97 22.84 3.67
N ALA A 86 -12.72 23.32 3.58
CA ALA A 86 -12.37 24.69 3.96
C ALA A 86 -12.72 25.76 2.90
N THR A 87 -12.96 25.33 1.65
CA THR A 87 -13.30 26.22 0.53
C THR A 87 -14.79 26.22 0.15
N ALA A 88 -15.57 25.30 0.73
CA ALA A 88 -17.03 25.20 0.61
C ALA A 88 -17.77 26.06 1.65
#